data_AF-A0A2E6H8M2-F1
#
_entry.id   AF-A0A2E6H8M2-F1
#
_cell.length_a   1.000
_cell.length_b   1.000
_cell.length_c   1.000
_cell.angle_alpha   90.00
_cell.angle_beta   90.00
_cell.angle_gamma   90.00
#
_symmetry.space_group_name_H-M   'P 1'
#
loop_
_entity.id
_entity.type
_entity.pdbx_description
1 polymer ?
#
loop_
_entity_poly.entity_id
_entity_poly.type
_entity_poly.pdbx_seq_one_letter_code
_entity_poly.pdbx_strand_id
1 'polypeptide(L)' 'MLKFNDGMTFDTSGPIRAERRKDGWYVLGDGMLCAVDCMADALKLVFELKEKRGLNNPHDAPTSR' A
#
# COMPACT_ATOMS: atom_id res chain seq x y z
N MET A 1 -13.51 -0.30 -5.91
CA MET A 1 -14.18 -0.56 -4.62
C MET A 1 -14.25 -2.06 -4.40
N LEU A 2 -13.51 -2.58 -3.42
CA LEU A 2 -13.47 -3.99 -3.08
C LEU A 2 -14.42 -4.21 -1.88
N LYS A 3 -15.42 -5.07 -2.04
CA LYS A 3 -16.40 -5.39 -0.99
C LYS A 3 -16.18 -6.83 -0.53
N PHE A 4 -15.93 -7.00 0.77
CA PHE A 4 -15.84 -8.31 1.40
C PHE A 4 -17.22 -8.79 1.83
N ASN A 5 -17.37 -10.11 1.94
CA ASN A 5 -18.63 -10.73 2.36
C ASN A 5 -19.02 -10.37 3.82
N ASP A 6 -18.03 -9.99 4.63
CA ASP A 6 -18.22 -9.50 6.00
C ASP A 6 -18.73 -8.05 6.09
N GLY A 7 -19.10 -7.43 4.96
CA GLY A 7 -19.62 -6.07 4.93
C GLY A 7 -18.55 -4.97 4.98
N MET A 8 -17.27 -5.34 5.12
CA MET A 8 -16.18 -4.38 5.00
C MET A 8 -15.98 -3.94 3.54
N THR A 9 -15.86 -2.64 3.36
CA THR A 9 -15.64 -2.03 2.04
C THR A 9 -14.32 -1.27 2.06
N PHE A 10 -13.46 -1.57 1.09
CA PHE A 10 -12.18 -0.92 0.92
C PHE A 10 -12.11 -0.24 -0.43
N ASP A 11 -11.62 1.00 -0.41
CA ASP A 11 -11.33 1.71 -1.64
C ASP A 11 -9.87 1.49 -2.03
N THR A 12 -9.66 0.49 -2.89
CA THR A 12 -8.35 0.17 -3.47
C THR A 12 -7.98 1.08 -4.63
N SER A 13 -8.81 2.07 -4.96
CA SER A 13 -8.43 3.10 -5.92
C SER A 13 -7.42 4.07 -5.29
N GLY A 14 -6.61 4.70 -6.14
CA GLY A 14 -5.59 5.67 -5.72
C GLY A 14 -4.26 5.03 -5.27
N PRO A 15 -3.39 5.83 -4.65
CA PRO A 15 -2.02 5.43 -4.34
C PRO A 15 -1.96 4.41 -3.20
N ILE A 16 -0.86 3.64 -3.20
CA ILE A 16 -0.55 2.66 -2.15
C ILE A 16 -0.40 3.38 -0.80
N ARG A 17 -1.17 2.94 0.19
CA ARG A 17 -1.24 3.52 1.53
C ARG A 17 -1.57 2.46 2.57
N ALA A 18 -1.19 2.72 3.82
CA ALA A 18 -1.61 1.94 4.97
C ALA A 18 -2.88 2.55 5.57
N GLU A 19 -3.83 1.70 5.97
CA GLU A 19 -5.11 2.08 6.54
C GLU A 19 -5.40 1.22 7.77
N ARG A 20 -5.71 1.85 8.90
CA ARG A 20 -6.08 1.17 10.15
C ARG A 20 -7.58 0.95 10.19
N ARG A 21 -8.00 -0.29 10.42
CA ARG A 21 -9.39 -0.66 10.68
C ARG A 21 -9.55 -1.20 12.10
N LYS A 22 -10.78 -1.53 12.49
CA LYS A 22 -11.11 -2.00 13.85
C LYS A 22 -10.42 -3.32 14.20
N ASP A 23 -10.17 -4.11 13.18
CA ASP A 23 -9.70 -5.50 13.21
C ASP A 23 -8.21 -5.64 12.88
N GLY A 24 -7.60 -4.66 12.21
CA GLY A 24 -6.22 -4.81 11.76
C GLY A 24 -5.66 -3.63 10.97
N TRP A 25 -4.44 -3.80 10.46
CA TRP A 25 -3.84 -2.90 9.49
C TRP A 25 -3.98 -3.48 8.08
N TYR A 26 -4.18 -2.59 7.12
CA TYR A 26 -4.37 -2.94 5.71
C TYR A 26 -3.51 -2.05 4.85
N VAL A 27 -2.84 -2.62 3.85
CA VAL A 27 -2.15 -1.89 2.79
C VAL A 27 -2.99 -2.00 1.53
N LEU A 28 -3.40 -0.87 0.99
CA LEU A 28 -4.32 -0.82 -0.14
C LEU A 28 -3.97 0.30 -1.11
N GLY A 29 -4.43 0.17 -2.35
CA GLY A 29 -4.15 1.10 -3.44
C GLY A 29 -3.76 0.34 -4.72
N ASP A 30 -3.86 1.02 -5.85
CA ASP A 30 -3.51 0.47 -7.18
C ASP A 30 -4.21 -0.88 -7.48
N GLY A 31 -5.48 -0.99 -7.07
CA GLY A 31 -6.28 -2.20 -7.23
C GLY A 31 -5.91 -3.35 -6.28
N MET A 32 -4.98 -3.14 -5.35
CA MET A 32 -4.51 -4.15 -4.40
C MET A 32 -5.00 -3.88 -2.97
N LEU A 33 -5.11 -4.96 -2.18
CA LEU A 33 -5.33 -4.93 -0.75
C LEU A 33 -4.57 -6.09 -0.08
N CYS A 34 -3.86 -5.80 1.00
CA CYS A 34 -3.08 -6.77 1.77
C CYS A 34 -3.28 -6.50 3.27
N ALA A 35 -3.67 -7.51 4.04
CA ALA A 35 -3.82 -7.41 5.49
C ALA A 35 -2.47 -7.66 6.17
N VAL A 36 -2.17 -6.93 7.24
CA VAL A 36 -0.92 -7.05 8.00
C VAL A 36 -1.19 -6.95 9.50
N ASP A 37 -0.37 -7.63 10.29
CA ASP A 37 -0.58 -7.79 11.73
C ASP A 37 -0.31 -6.49 12.50
N CYS A 38 0.66 -5.69 12.04
CA CYS A 38 1.09 -4.49 12.76
C CYS A 38 1.38 -3.29 11.85
N MET A 39 1.43 -2.10 12.46
CA MET A 39 1.68 -0.84 11.76
C MET A 39 3.06 -0.83 11.07
N ALA A 40 4.08 -1.40 11.73
CA ALA A 40 5.43 -1.43 11.21
C ALA A 40 5.50 -2.21 9.88
N ASP A 41 4.85 -3.37 9.82
CA ASP A 41 4.77 -4.17 8.60
C ASP A 41 3.96 -3.47 7.51
N ALA A 42 2.87 -2.79 7.88
CA ALA A 42 2.09 -1.99 6.95
C ALA A 42 2.94 -0.90 6.28
N LEU A 43 3.72 -0.17 7.08
CA LEU A 43 4.57 0.91 6.57
C LEU A 43 5.72 0.36 5.72
N LYS A 44 6.36 -0.72 6.16
CA LYS A 44 7.43 -1.38 5.40
C LYS A 44 6.90 -1.85 4.04
N LEU A 45 5.74 -2.50 4.02
CA LEU A 45 5.12 -3.00 2.80
C LEU A 45 4.73 -1.85 1.86
N VAL A 46 4.16 -0.75 2.37
CA VAL A 46 3.88 0.45 1.57
C VAL A 46 5.15 0.99 0.92
N PHE A 47 6.24 1.08 1.69
CA PHE A 47 7.53 1.56 1.18
C PHE A 47 8.07 0.67 0.08
N GLU A 48 8.16 -0.64 0.30
CA GLU A 48 8.64 -1.62 -0.68
C GLU A 48 7.80 -1.64 -1.96
N LEU A 49 6.48 -1.51 -1.83
CA LEU A 49 5.59 -1.49 -2.98
C LEU A 49 5.72 -0.20 -3.80
N LYS A 50 5.92 0.94 -3.14
CA LYS A 50 6.18 2.22 -3.81
C LYS A 50 7.53 2.20 -4.54
N GLU A 51 8.57 1.66 -3.91
CA GLU A 51 9.88 1.43 -4.53
C GLU A 51 9.77 0.54 -5.78
N LYS A 52 9.15 -0.64 -5.65
CA LYS A 52 9.02 -1.62 -6.76
C LYS A 52 8.23 -1.08 -7.95
N ARG A 53 7.26 -0.20 -7.72
CA ARG A 53 6.47 0.42 -8.79
C ARG A 53 7.11 1.68 -9.36
N GLY A 54 8.30 2.08 -8.88
CA GLY A 54 8.95 3.32 -9.31
C GLY A 54 8.15 4.58 -8.94
N LEU A 55 7.25 4.49 -7.96
CA LEU A 55 6.52 5.64 -7.40
C LEU A 55 7.42 6.50 -6.51
N ASN A 56 8.55 5.95 -6.09
CA ASN A 56 9.69 6.74 -5.70
C ASN A 56 10.45 7.04 -6.99
N ASN A 57 10.30 8.26 -7.50
CA ASN A 57 11.13 8.77 -8.58
C ASN A 57 12.51 9.11 -8.02
N PRO A 58 13.59 8.41 -8.42
CA PRO A 58 14.92 8.99 -8.48
C PRO A 58 15.29 9.41 -9.91
N HIS A 59 14.32 9.71 -10.78
CA HIS A 59 14.63 10.23 -12.13
C HIS A 59 15.27 11.65 -12.12
N ASP A 60 15.72 12.13 -10.95
CA ASP A 60 16.66 13.26 -10.77
C ASP A 60 18.10 12.82 -10.38
N ALA A 61 18.46 11.54 -10.49
CA ALA A 61 19.86 11.14 -10.40
C ALA A 61 20.20 10.03 -11.40
N PRO A 62 20.60 10.37 -12.64
CA PRO A 62 21.46 9.50 -13.40
C PRO A 62 22.83 9.48 -12.72
N THR A 63 23.07 8.51 -11.83
CA THR A 63 24.45 8.10 -11.53
C THR A 63 24.91 7.23 -12.68
N SER A 64 25.38 7.87 -13.76
CA SER A 64 26.28 7.22 -14.71
C SER A 64 27.69 7.75 -14.47
N ARG A 65 28.56 6.77 -14.29
CA ARG A 65 30.00 6.79 -14.06
C ARG A 65 30.79 7.49 -15.16
#